data_AF-A0A4Y7PZU0-F1
#
_entry.id   AF-A0A4Y7PZU0-F1
#
_cell.length_a   1.000
_cell.length_b   1.000
_cell.length_c   1.000
_cell.angle_alpha   90.00
_cell.angle_beta   90.00
_cell.angle_gamma   90.00
#
_symmetry.space_group_name_H-M   'P 1'
#
loop_
_entity.id
_entity.type
_entity.pdbx_description
1 polymer ?
#
loop_
_entity_poly.entity_id
_entity_poly.type
_entity_poly.pdbx_seq_one_letter_code
_entity_poly.pdbx_strand_id
1 'polypeptide(L)'
;MEINAATHEPFLRLPPPHENIVITPPRMSDAPAQMVLMNDPMVYPYLGTPAYPHLLEHAEAWLNKTTSGSQIMLMEIEGGATFVGGCPVNSIRELNEDGSEIFLGAIDIFRYRFADVKEEESRKELVAENEGRTLGDPNIVWEIGYYLAPSRHGRGLMTVLIQTIVEKWAIPRMGVRKIVATVFKGNDASINVLKKNGFTLIQTLDDWVEIQASKGGGKAGLHVLKWEYS
;
A
#
# COMPACT_ATOMS: atom_id res chain seq x y z
N MET A 1 1.29 -17.20 6.03
CA MET A 1 2.06 -16.89 4.81
C MET A 1 2.56 -18.21 4.26
N GLU A 2 2.48 -18.39 2.95
CA GLU A 2 2.99 -19.57 2.25
C GLU A 2 4.43 -19.32 1.78
N ILE A 3 5.19 -20.37 1.51
CA ILE A 3 6.55 -20.29 0.93
C ILE A 3 6.51 -20.93 -0.46
N ASN A 4 7.00 -20.21 -1.47
CA ASN A 4 7.11 -20.75 -2.82
C ASN A 4 8.25 -21.78 -2.85
N ALA A 5 7.96 -23.01 -3.28
CA ALA A 5 8.94 -24.10 -3.25
C ALA A 5 10.12 -23.91 -4.23
N ALA A 6 9.93 -23.13 -5.29
CA ALA A 6 10.98 -22.87 -6.30
C ALA A 6 11.83 -21.65 -5.93
N THR A 7 11.18 -20.54 -5.54
CA THR A 7 11.88 -19.28 -5.27
C THR A 7 12.28 -19.12 -3.81
N HIS A 8 11.71 -19.93 -2.90
CA HIS A 8 11.77 -19.77 -1.45
C HIS A 8 11.21 -18.44 -0.94
N GLU A 9 10.54 -17.66 -1.81
CA GLU A 9 9.94 -16.41 -1.40
C GLU A 9 8.64 -16.66 -0.63
N PRO A 10 8.40 -15.90 0.46
CA PRO A 10 7.13 -15.93 1.13
C PRO A 10 6.07 -15.18 0.33
N PHE A 11 4.81 -15.63 0.35
CA PHE A 11 3.71 -14.92 -0.30
C PHE A 11 2.38 -15.10 0.43
N LEU A 12 1.44 -14.19 0.14
CA LEU A 12 0.03 -14.31 0.51
C LEU A 12 -0.79 -14.63 -0.73
N ARG A 13 -1.60 -15.68 -0.68
CA ARG A 13 -2.54 -16.02 -1.74
C ARG A 13 -3.92 -15.45 -1.45
N LEU A 14 -4.58 -14.95 -2.49
CA LEU A 14 -5.99 -14.57 -2.37
C LEU A 14 -6.89 -15.82 -2.27
N PRO A 15 -8.03 -15.74 -1.58
CA PRO A 15 -9.00 -16.83 -1.52
C PRO A 15 -9.66 -17.08 -2.89
N PRO A 16 -10.31 -18.25 -3.09
CA PRO A 16 -11.16 -18.50 -4.24
C PRO A 16 -12.17 -17.38 -4.49
N PRO A 17 -12.44 -17.00 -5.75
CA PRO A 17 -11.94 -17.60 -7.00
C PRO A 17 -10.62 -16.97 -7.52
N HIS A 18 -9.90 -16.20 -6.70
CA HIS A 18 -8.73 -15.41 -7.10
C HIS A 18 -7.40 -16.06 -6.70
N GLU A 19 -7.36 -17.39 -6.59
CA GLU A 19 -6.17 -18.12 -6.12
C GLU A 19 -4.96 -17.95 -7.03
N ASN A 20 -5.16 -17.53 -8.28
CA ASN A 20 -4.09 -17.16 -9.20
C ASN A 20 -3.47 -15.79 -8.90
N ILE A 21 -3.99 -15.03 -7.94
CA ILE A 21 -3.42 -13.75 -7.50
C ILE A 21 -2.70 -13.94 -6.17
N VAL A 22 -1.46 -13.47 -6.12
CA VAL A 22 -0.60 -13.52 -4.92
C VAL A 22 0.01 -12.17 -4.61
N ILE A 23 0.43 -11.97 -3.36
CA ILE A 23 1.22 -10.83 -2.90
C ILE A 23 2.59 -11.37 -2.51
N THR A 24 3.65 -10.92 -3.18
CA THR A 24 5.04 -11.38 -3.00
C THR A 24 5.92 -10.24 -2.48
N PRO A 25 7.20 -10.50 -2.13
CA PRO A 25 8.17 -9.46 -1.92
C PRO A 25 8.34 -8.64 -3.21
N PRO A 26 8.70 -7.35 -3.08
CA PRO A 26 9.06 -6.54 -4.23
C PRO A 26 10.34 -7.08 -4.87
N ARG A 27 10.45 -6.91 -6.19
CA ARG A 27 11.64 -7.34 -6.95
C ARG A 27 12.16 -6.17 -7.77
N MET A 28 13.49 -6.09 -7.92
CA MET A 28 14.11 -5.07 -8.79
C MET A 28 13.67 -5.23 -10.26
N SER A 29 13.35 -6.44 -10.69
CA SER A 29 12.82 -6.73 -12.02
C SER A 29 11.42 -6.12 -12.27
N ASP A 30 10.72 -5.63 -11.24
CA ASP A 30 9.42 -4.97 -11.40
C ASP A 30 9.55 -3.54 -11.95
N ALA A 31 10.76 -2.95 -11.96
CA ALA A 31 10.97 -1.53 -12.28
C ALA A 31 10.36 -1.10 -13.63
N PRO A 32 10.54 -1.84 -14.75
CA PRO A 32 9.94 -1.45 -16.02
C PRO A 32 8.41 -1.47 -15.98
N ALA A 33 7.80 -2.49 -15.36
CA ALA A 33 6.34 -2.59 -15.25
C ALA A 33 5.77 -1.52 -14.32
N GLN A 34 6.44 -1.25 -13.19
CA GLN A 34 6.07 -0.17 -12.27
C GLN A 34 6.16 1.19 -12.96
N MET A 35 7.21 1.46 -13.74
CA MET A 35 7.35 2.70 -14.52
C MET A 35 6.17 2.89 -15.47
N VAL A 36 5.77 1.84 -16.20
CA VAL A 36 4.61 1.90 -17.10
C VAL A 36 3.33 2.22 -16.32
N LEU A 37 3.06 1.51 -15.22
CA LEU A 37 1.86 1.75 -14.41
C LEU A 37 1.84 3.14 -13.77
N MET A 38 2.99 3.68 -13.35
CA MET A 38 3.11 5.02 -12.76
C MET A 38 2.94 6.16 -13.76
N ASN A 39 2.91 5.87 -15.06
CA ASN A 39 2.57 6.85 -16.11
C ASN A 39 1.18 6.60 -16.71
N ASP A 40 0.46 5.57 -16.28
CA ASP A 40 -0.85 5.25 -16.83
C ASP A 40 -1.90 6.28 -16.36
N PRO A 41 -2.69 6.88 -17.27
CA PRO A 41 -3.67 7.92 -16.95
C PRO A 41 -4.80 7.46 -16.03
N MET A 42 -5.02 6.16 -15.87
CA MET A 42 -5.97 5.61 -14.90
C MET A 42 -5.35 5.40 -13.50
N VAL A 43 -4.05 5.65 -13.33
CA VAL A 43 -3.31 5.41 -12.09
C VAL A 43 -2.66 6.70 -11.58
N TYR A 44 -1.78 7.33 -12.34
CA TYR A 44 -0.92 8.40 -11.86
C TYR A 44 -1.65 9.65 -11.30
N PRO A 45 -2.85 10.06 -11.79
CA PRO A 45 -3.54 11.25 -11.28
C PRO A 45 -3.95 11.09 -9.81
N TYR A 46 -4.09 9.85 -9.34
CA TYR A 46 -4.53 9.53 -8.00
C TYR A 46 -3.39 9.25 -7.02
N LEU A 47 -2.14 9.44 -7.46
CA LEU A 47 -0.93 9.21 -6.64
C LEU A 47 -0.22 10.53 -6.37
N GLY A 48 -0.09 10.92 -5.10
CA GLY A 48 0.53 12.21 -4.73
C GLY A 48 2.05 12.21 -4.84
N THR A 49 2.68 11.12 -4.40
CA THR A 49 4.15 11.05 -4.18
C THR A 49 4.97 10.80 -5.45
N PRO A 50 4.61 9.87 -6.35
CA PRO A 50 5.45 9.56 -7.51
C PRO A 50 5.62 10.78 -8.43
N ALA A 51 6.85 11.04 -8.86
CA ALA A 51 7.14 12.06 -9.87
C ALA A 51 6.47 11.71 -11.21
N TYR A 52 6.08 12.73 -11.97
CA TYR A 52 5.55 12.59 -13.33
C TYR A 52 6.29 13.54 -14.30
N PRO A 53 6.69 13.11 -15.51
CA PRO A 53 6.68 11.71 -15.96
C PRO A 53 7.53 10.82 -15.05
N HIS A 54 7.08 9.59 -14.84
CA HIS A 54 7.77 8.65 -13.97
C HIS A 54 8.84 7.91 -14.78
N LEU A 55 10.11 8.13 -14.47
CA LEU A 55 11.24 7.53 -15.15
C LEU A 55 11.60 6.18 -14.53
N LEU A 56 12.38 5.36 -15.27
CA LEU A 56 12.86 4.08 -14.78
C LEU A 56 13.67 4.24 -13.48
N GLU A 57 14.52 5.26 -13.41
CA GLU A 57 15.32 5.57 -12.21
C GLU A 57 14.47 5.87 -10.98
N HIS A 58 13.27 6.44 -11.16
CA HIS A 58 12.33 6.67 -10.06
C HIS A 58 11.77 5.35 -9.53
N ALA A 59 11.43 4.43 -10.44
CA ALA A 59 10.95 3.10 -10.08
C ALA A 59 12.06 2.25 -9.42
N GLU A 60 13.28 2.30 -9.95
CA GLU A 60 14.45 1.64 -9.37
C GLU A 60 14.78 2.17 -7.98
N ALA A 61 14.75 3.50 -7.79
CA ALA A 61 14.98 4.11 -6.47
C ALA A 61 13.92 3.68 -5.44
N TRP A 62 12.65 3.64 -5.85
CA TRP A 62 11.57 3.16 -5.00
C TRP A 62 11.73 1.67 -4.67
N LEU A 63 11.97 0.84 -5.68
CA LEU A 63 12.13 -0.60 -5.50
C LEU A 63 13.32 -0.92 -4.60
N ASN A 64 14.47 -0.27 -4.79
CA ASN A 64 15.63 -0.43 -3.90
C ASN A 64 15.28 -0.24 -2.43
N LYS A 65 14.51 0.81 -2.10
CA LYS A 65 14.04 1.05 -0.73
C LYS A 65 13.10 -0.05 -0.24
N THR A 66 12.11 -0.42 -1.05
CA THR A 66 11.09 -1.41 -0.65
C THR A 66 11.64 -2.83 -0.55
N THR A 67 12.56 -3.24 -1.43
CA THR A 67 13.23 -4.54 -1.38
C THR A 67 14.12 -4.64 -0.14
N SER A 68 14.87 -3.57 0.17
CA SER A 68 15.68 -3.52 1.39
C SER A 68 14.83 -3.62 2.65
N GLY A 69 13.73 -2.86 2.73
CA GLY A 69 12.80 -2.92 3.86
C GLY A 69 12.14 -4.29 4.00
N SER A 70 11.73 -4.89 2.87
CA SER A 70 11.21 -6.26 2.82
C SER A 70 12.20 -7.27 3.39
N GLN A 71 13.46 -7.24 2.95
CA GLN A 71 14.49 -8.18 3.40
C GLN A 71 14.75 -8.05 4.91
N ILE A 72 14.83 -6.82 5.43
CA ILE A 72 15.00 -6.58 6.87
C ILE A 72 13.85 -7.22 7.66
N MET A 73 12.60 -6.98 7.25
CA MET A 73 11.44 -7.56 7.94
C MET A 73 11.45 -9.09 7.90
N LEU A 74 11.86 -9.70 6.78
CA LEU A 74 11.99 -11.15 6.67
C LEU A 74 13.06 -11.69 7.63
N MET A 75 14.22 -11.03 7.74
CA MET A 75 15.26 -11.41 8.70
C MET A 75 14.78 -11.27 10.16
N GLU A 76 14.02 -10.22 10.49
CA GLU A 76 13.41 -10.07 11.82
C GLU A 76 12.47 -11.24 12.15
N ILE A 77 11.64 -11.66 11.18
CA ILE A 77 10.71 -12.79 11.33
C ILE A 77 11.48 -14.10 11.55
N GLU A 78 12.51 -14.36 10.74
CA GLU A 78 13.38 -15.53 10.88
C GLU A 78 14.12 -15.54 12.23
N GLY A 79 14.48 -14.36 12.73
CA GLY A 79 15.05 -14.15 14.07
C GLY A 79 14.05 -14.30 15.22
N GLY A 80 12.77 -14.58 14.93
CA GLY A 80 11.74 -14.83 15.94
C GLY A 80 10.92 -13.60 16.36
N ALA A 81 11.00 -12.49 15.62
CA ALA A 81 10.18 -11.31 15.90
C ALA A 81 8.68 -11.66 15.84
N THR A 82 7.95 -11.34 16.90
CA THR A 82 6.48 -11.53 16.95
C THR A 82 5.77 -10.52 16.04
N PHE A 83 6.10 -9.24 16.21
CA PHE A 83 5.60 -8.15 15.40
C PHE A 83 6.72 -7.53 14.56
N VAL A 84 6.39 -7.05 13.36
CA VAL A 84 7.28 -6.30 12.46
C VAL A 84 6.66 -4.98 12.04
N GLY A 85 7.50 -4.03 11.61
CA GLY A 85 7.12 -2.64 11.31
C GLY A 85 6.36 -2.42 10.00
N GLY A 86 5.92 -3.48 9.30
CA GLY A 86 5.31 -3.38 7.98
C GLY A 86 4.93 -4.74 7.40
N CYS A 87 4.69 -4.77 6.09
CA CYS A 87 4.48 -6.00 5.33
C CYS A 87 5.68 -6.30 4.41
N PRO A 88 6.33 -7.47 4.53
CA PRO A 88 7.42 -7.86 3.65
C PRO A 88 6.94 -8.28 2.26
N VAL A 89 5.62 -8.36 2.05
CA VAL A 89 5.03 -8.64 0.74
C VAL A 89 4.07 -7.52 0.36
N ASN A 90 4.34 -6.85 -0.75
CA ASN A 90 3.52 -5.73 -1.23
C ASN A 90 3.27 -5.79 -2.74
N SER A 91 4.01 -6.60 -3.49
CA SER A 91 3.87 -6.73 -4.94
C SER A 91 2.74 -7.68 -5.30
N ILE A 92 1.72 -7.15 -5.98
CA ILE A 92 0.56 -7.91 -6.46
C ILE A 92 0.96 -8.58 -7.76
N ARG A 93 0.81 -9.90 -7.84
CA ARG A 93 1.12 -10.69 -9.04
C ARG A 93 -0.03 -11.59 -9.43
N GLU A 94 -0.16 -11.80 -10.73
CA GLU A 94 -0.96 -12.88 -11.30
C GLU A 94 -0.05 -14.00 -11.77
N LEU A 95 -0.41 -15.23 -11.38
CA LEU A 95 0.23 -16.46 -11.79
C LEU A 95 -0.46 -17.00 -13.03
N ASN A 96 0.33 -17.28 -14.07
CA ASN A 96 -0.14 -17.96 -15.28
C ASN A 96 0.06 -19.48 -15.16
N GLU A 97 -0.65 -20.24 -16.00
CA GLU A 97 -0.58 -21.71 -16.02
C GLU A 97 0.82 -22.24 -16.38
N ASP A 98 1.59 -21.46 -17.16
CA ASP A 98 2.97 -21.79 -17.53
C ASP A 98 4.01 -21.47 -16.44
N GLY A 99 3.54 -20.99 -15.28
CA GLY A 99 4.38 -20.59 -14.15
C GLY A 99 4.97 -19.18 -14.25
N SER A 100 4.69 -18.44 -15.33
CA SER A 100 5.09 -17.04 -15.42
C SER A 100 4.25 -16.15 -14.50
N GLU A 101 4.84 -15.05 -14.04
CA GLU A 101 4.20 -14.11 -13.12
C GLU A 101 4.13 -12.72 -13.75
N ILE A 102 2.97 -12.07 -13.64
CA ILE A 102 2.77 -10.71 -14.13
C ILE A 102 2.65 -9.77 -12.94
N PHE A 103 3.50 -8.75 -12.86
CA PHE A 103 3.36 -7.67 -11.88
C PHE A 103 2.14 -6.82 -12.22
N LEU A 104 1.23 -6.66 -11.25
CA LEU A 104 -0.03 -5.95 -11.42
C LEU A 104 -0.12 -4.65 -10.61
N GLY A 105 0.79 -4.40 -9.67
CA GLY A 105 0.75 -3.20 -8.83
C GLY A 105 1.20 -3.50 -7.41
N ALA A 106 0.91 -2.60 -6.48
CA ALA A 106 1.33 -2.76 -5.10
C ALA A 106 0.25 -2.37 -4.09
N ILE A 107 0.38 -2.92 -2.89
CA ILE A 107 -0.41 -2.60 -1.70
C ILE A 107 0.54 -2.47 -0.50
N ASP A 108 0.61 -1.26 0.05
CA ASP A 108 1.55 -0.92 1.12
C ASP A 108 0.79 -0.60 2.41
N ILE A 109 1.32 -1.06 3.55
CA ILE A 109 0.87 -0.67 4.88
C ILE A 109 2.08 -0.15 5.66
N PHE A 110 2.01 1.10 6.10
CA PHE A 110 3.11 1.80 6.79
C PHE A 110 2.54 2.72 7.88
N ARG A 111 3.37 3.24 8.79
CA ARG A 111 2.86 4.13 9.85
C ARG A 111 2.30 5.42 9.25
N TYR A 112 1.13 5.84 9.73
CA TYR A 112 0.43 6.99 9.19
C TYR A 112 1.24 8.27 9.40
N ARG A 113 1.27 9.10 8.34
CA ARG A 113 1.99 10.37 8.31
C ARG A 113 1.11 11.59 8.62
N PHE A 114 -0.13 11.37 9.08
CA PHE A 114 -1.06 12.43 9.48
C PHE A 114 -1.25 13.48 8.38
N ALA A 115 -1.46 13.00 7.15
CA ALA A 115 -1.61 13.85 5.96
C ALA A 115 -2.86 14.75 6.03
N ASP A 116 -3.78 14.48 6.95
CA ASP A 116 -4.97 15.25 7.28
C ASP A 116 -4.73 16.38 8.31
N VAL A 117 -3.51 16.53 8.84
CA VAL A 117 -3.14 17.60 9.77
C VAL A 117 -2.41 18.72 9.02
N LYS A 118 -2.98 19.93 9.08
CA LYS A 118 -2.47 21.10 8.34
C LYS A 118 -1.22 21.71 8.94
N GLU A 119 -1.26 21.89 10.26
CA GLU A 119 -0.22 22.57 11.01
C GLU A 119 0.99 21.65 11.11
N GLU A 120 2.13 22.13 10.60
CA GLU A 120 3.29 21.29 10.32
C GLU A 120 3.95 20.76 11.59
N GLU A 121 4.03 21.58 12.65
CA GLU A 121 4.65 21.17 13.90
C GLU A 121 3.79 20.14 14.64
N SER A 122 2.48 20.36 14.74
CA SER A 122 1.51 19.38 15.25
C SER A 122 1.59 18.07 14.48
N ARG A 123 1.71 18.13 13.14
CA ARG A 123 1.86 16.94 12.30
C ARG A 123 3.18 16.22 12.60
N LYS A 124 4.30 16.94 12.73
CA LYS A 124 5.61 16.35 13.07
C LYS A 124 5.58 15.68 14.44
N GLU A 125 4.96 16.29 15.43
CA GLU A 125 4.79 15.73 16.78
C GLU A 125 3.98 14.43 16.73
N LEU A 126 2.84 14.43 16.02
CA LEU A 126 2.02 13.23 15.83
C LEU A 126 2.77 12.11 15.10
N VAL A 127 3.54 12.44 14.06
CA VAL A 127 4.39 11.47 13.36
C VAL A 127 5.43 10.90 14.30
N ALA A 128 6.15 11.75 15.04
CA ALA A 128 7.18 11.30 15.98
C ALA A 128 6.60 10.42 17.09
N GLU A 129 5.45 10.79 17.65
CA GLU A 129 4.73 9.98 18.62
C GLU A 129 4.36 8.61 18.02
N ASN A 130 3.76 8.61 16.83
CA ASN A 130 3.32 7.39 16.18
C ASN A 130 4.48 6.48 15.80
N GLU A 131 5.62 7.01 15.33
CA GLU A 131 6.87 6.27 15.04
C GLU A 131 7.56 5.76 16.30
N GLY A 132 7.48 6.50 17.41
CA GLY A 132 8.07 6.11 18.70
C GLY A 132 7.38 4.95 19.40
N ARG A 133 6.17 4.57 18.97
CA ARG A 133 5.42 3.45 19.55
C ARG A 133 6.10 2.10 19.29
N THR A 134 6.12 1.26 20.31
CA THR A 134 6.62 -0.12 20.23
C THR A 134 5.76 -0.95 19.28
N LEU A 135 6.37 -1.83 18.49
CA LEU A 135 5.66 -2.72 17.58
C LEU A 135 4.59 -3.54 18.32
N GLY A 136 3.40 -3.63 17.74
CA GLY A 136 2.23 -4.27 18.35
C GLY A 136 1.40 -3.38 19.28
N ASP A 137 1.81 -2.14 19.55
CA ASP A 137 0.97 -1.18 20.29
C ASP A 137 -0.34 -0.91 19.50
N PRO A 138 -1.52 -1.19 20.10
CA PRO A 138 -2.81 -1.01 19.44
C PRO A 138 -3.13 0.47 19.08
N ASN A 139 -2.36 1.42 19.60
CA ASN A 139 -2.51 2.83 19.29
C ASN A 139 -1.67 3.29 18.10
N ILE A 140 -0.83 2.43 17.51
CA ILE A 140 -0.19 2.76 16.23
C ILE A 140 -1.29 2.98 15.19
N VAL A 141 -1.24 4.13 14.54
CA VAL A 141 -2.08 4.44 13.39
C VAL A 141 -1.32 4.08 12.13
N TRP A 142 -1.88 3.16 11.37
CA TRP A 142 -1.32 2.72 10.10
C TRP A 142 -1.98 3.46 8.93
N GLU A 143 -1.30 3.52 7.80
CA GLU A 143 -1.80 3.99 6.53
C GLU A 143 -1.75 2.88 5.51
N ILE A 144 -2.78 2.80 4.66
CA ILE A 144 -2.80 1.89 3.52
C ILE A 144 -2.83 2.68 2.20
N GLY A 145 -1.93 2.30 1.29
CA GLY A 145 -1.86 2.85 -0.07
C GLY A 145 -1.82 1.71 -1.08
N TYR A 146 -2.41 1.91 -2.25
CA TYR A 146 -2.42 0.87 -3.28
C TYR A 146 -2.66 1.42 -4.68
N TYR A 147 -2.25 0.63 -5.67
CA TYR A 147 -2.63 0.79 -7.07
C TYR A 147 -2.68 -0.57 -7.76
N LEU A 148 -3.41 -0.65 -8.85
CA LEU A 148 -3.58 -1.87 -9.63
C LEU A 148 -3.54 -1.54 -11.11
N ALA A 149 -3.05 -2.47 -11.93
CA ALA A 149 -3.05 -2.38 -13.36
C ALA A 149 -4.48 -2.13 -13.89
N PRO A 150 -4.68 -1.17 -14.81
CA PRO A 150 -6.01 -0.84 -15.31
C PRO A 150 -6.77 -2.02 -15.90
N SER A 151 -6.05 -2.97 -16.52
CA SER A 151 -6.61 -4.22 -17.05
C SER A 151 -7.31 -5.10 -16.01
N ARG A 152 -7.10 -4.83 -14.71
CA ARG A 152 -7.67 -5.57 -13.59
C ARG A 152 -8.64 -4.73 -12.73
N HIS A 153 -8.95 -3.51 -13.15
CA HIS A 153 -9.95 -2.66 -12.49
C HIS A 153 -11.37 -3.24 -12.65
N GLY A 154 -12.30 -2.77 -11.80
CA GLY A 154 -13.72 -3.15 -11.89
C GLY A 154 -14.05 -4.60 -11.49
N ARG A 155 -13.07 -5.40 -11.07
CA ARG A 155 -13.24 -6.83 -10.74
C ARG A 155 -13.32 -7.16 -9.25
N GLY A 156 -13.32 -6.14 -8.38
CA GLY A 156 -13.31 -6.35 -6.92
C GLY A 156 -11.98 -6.85 -6.34
N LEU A 157 -10.95 -7.06 -7.18
CA LEU A 157 -9.64 -7.59 -6.77
C LEU A 157 -9.00 -6.80 -5.63
N MET A 158 -8.97 -5.47 -5.71
CA MET A 158 -8.38 -4.65 -4.65
C MET A 158 -9.14 -4.75 -3.32
N THR A 159 -10.46 -5.01 -3.35
CA THR A 159 -11.23 -5.26 -2.13
C THR A 159 -10.73 -6.54 -1.44
N VAL A 160 -10.55 -7.62 -2.19
CA VAL A 160 -10.05 -8.91 -1.67
C VAL A 160 -8.59 -8.81 -1.22
N LEU A 161 -7.76 -8.02 -1.93
CA LEU A 161 -6.37 -7.75 -1.57
C LEU A 161 -6.24 -7.08 -0.20
N ILE A 162 -6.99 -6.00 0.03
CA ILE A 162 -6.99 -5.28 1.32
C ILE A 162 -7.43 -6.22 2.46
N GLN A 163 -8.52 -6.96 2.26
CA GLN A 163 -8.99 -7.92 3.25
C GLN A 163 -7.92 -8.97 3.56
N THR A 164 -7.32 -9.55 2.52
CA THR A 164 -6.28 -10.58 2.64
C THR A 164 -5.07 -10.06 3.41
N ILE A 165 -4.53 -8.89 3.06
CA ILE A 165 -3.34 -8.36 3.75
C ILE A 165 -3.65 -7.96 5.19
N VAL A 166 -4.83 -7.39 5.47
CA VAL A 166 -5.21 -6.98 6.83
C VAL A 166 -5.39 -8.20 7.73
N GLU A 167 -6.16 -9.20 7.29
CA GLU A 167 -6.48 -10.38 8.09
C GLU A 167 -5.30 -11.34 8.23
N LYS A 168 -4.58 -11.61 7.13
CA LYS A 168 -3.51 -12.62 7.12
C LYS A 168 -2.16 -12.07 7.59
N TRP A 169 -1.99 -10.75 7.58
CA TRP A 169 -0.71 -10.13 7.94
C TRP A 169 -0.83 -8.99 8.95
N ALA A 170 -1.54 -7.91 8.61
CA ALA A 170 -1.47 -6.67 9.38
C ALA A 170 -1.93 -6.86 10.83
N ILE A 171 -3.05 -7.56 11.06
CA ILE A 171 -3.53 -7.88 12.40
C ILE A 171 -2.54 -8.82 13.15
N PRO A 172 -2.18 -10.01 12.63
CA PRO A 172 -1.37 -10.97 13.39
C PRO A 172 0.11 -10.62 13.51
N ARG A 173 0.70 -9.93 12.53
CA ARG A 173 2.16 -9.70 12.43
C ARG A 173 2.57 -8.25 12.60
N MET A 174 1.65 -7.29 12.58
CA MET A 174 1.94 -5.88 12.88
C MET A 174 1.15 -5.38 14.09
N GLY A 175 0.19 -6.16 14.60
CA GLY A 175 -0.68 -5.77 15.72
C GLY A 175 -1.66 -4.66 15.34
N VAL A 176 -1.98 -4.50 14.06
CA VAL A 176 -2.79 -3.39 13.55
C VAL A 176 -4.17 -3.38 14.19
N ARG A 177 -4.59 -2.21 14.68
CA ARG A 177 -5.94 -1.94 15.21
C ARG A 177 -6.58 -0.69 14.60
N LYS A 178 -5.79 0.21 14.03
CA LYS A 178 -6.25 1.47 13.43
C LYS A 178 -5.56 1.65 12.09
N ILE A 179 -6.34 1.84 11.03
CA ILE A 179 -5.82 2.16 9.69
C ILE A 179 -6.54 3.42 9.20
N VAL A 180 -5.78 4.36 8.67
CA VAL A 180 -6.27 5.52 7.93
C VAL A 180 -5.93 5.33 6.46
N ALA A 181 -6.82 5.76 5.58
CA ALA A 181 -6.55 5.88 4.17
C ALA A 181 -6.88 7.30 3.72
N THR A 182 -5.96 7.91 3.01
CA THR A 182 -6.18 9.22 2.40
C THR A 182 -6.34 9.09 0.90
N VAL A 183 -7.40 9.69 0.36
CA VAL A 183 -7.82 9.48 -1.04
C VAL A 183 -8.12 10.82 -1.67
N PHE A 184 -7.51 11.15 -2.82
CA PHE A 184 -7.84 12.39 -3.52
C PHE A 184 -9.32 12.44 -3.91
N LYS A 185 -9.94 13.62 -3.79
CA LYS A 185 -11.28 13.89 -4.30
C LYS A 185 -11.34 13.51 -5.78
N GLY A 186 -12.42 12.83 -6.18
CA GLY A 186 -12.61 12.30 -7.54
C GLY A 186 -12.08 10.87 -7.75
N ASN A 187 -11.41 10.27 -6.75
CA ASN A 187 -11.10 8.84 -6.76
C ASN A 187 -12.18 8.02 -6.02
N ASP A 188 -13.40 8.02 -6.56
CA ASP A 188 -14.53 7.29 -5.97
C ASP A 188 -14.31 5.78 -5.96
N ALA A 189 -13.50 5.27 -6.89
CA ALA A 189 -13.14 3.85 -6.95
C ALA A 189 -12.43 3.38 -5.67
N SER A 190 -11.41 4.10 -5.22
CA SER A 190 -10.71 3.80 -3.97
C SER A 190 -11.60 3.95 -2.74
N ILE A 191 -12.45 4.97 -2.69
CA ILE A 191 -13.42 5.15 -1.58
C ILE A 191 -14.35 3.94 -1.47
N ASN A 192 -14.88 3.47 -2.59
CA ASN A 192 -15.77 2.30 -2.62
C ASN A 192 -15.05 1.01 -2.21
N VAL A 193 -13.80 0.83 -2.64
CA VAL A 193 -12.95 -0.29 -2.24
C VAL A 193 -12.71 -0.29 -0.72
N LEU A 194 -12.40 0.87 -0.14
CA LEU A 194 -12.17 1.04 1.30
C LEU A 194 -13.45 0.80 2.10
N LYS A 195 -14.60 1.36 1.68
CA LYS A 195 -15.89 1.14 2.35
C LYS A 195 -16.28 -0.34 2.39
N LYS A 196 -16.03 -1.08 1.31
CA LYS A 196 -16.25 -2.55 1.28
C LYS A 196 -15.36 -3.32 2.26
N ASN A 197 -14.23 -2.73 2.67
CA ASN A 197 -13.34 -3.25 3.71
C ASN A 197 -13.64 -2.66 5.10
N GLY A 198 -14.81 -2.06 5.31
CA GLY A 198 -15.23 -1.54 6.62
C GLY A 198 -14.64 -0.18 6.99
N PHE A 199 -13.97 0.50 6.08
CA PHE A 199 -13.53 1.88 6.33
C PHE A 199 -14.72 2.83 6.31
N THR A 200 -14.72 3.79 7.24
CA THR A 200 -15.71 4.86 7.33
C THR A 200 -15.08 6.19 6.93
N LEU A 201 -15.77 6.97 6.09
CA LEU A 201 -15.36 8.33 5.76
C LEU A 201 -15.54 9.22 6.99
N ILE A 202 -14.45 9.78 7.51
CA ILE A 202 -14.48 10.62 8.72
C ILE A 202 -14.30 12.09 8.42
N GLN A 203 -13.66 12.44 7.30
CA GLN A 203 -13.37 13.82 6.95
C GLN A 203 -13.26 14.01 5.43
N THR A 204 -13.63 15.19 4.97
CA THR A 204 -13.33 15.68 3.62
C THR A 204 -12.68 17.05 3.75
N LEU A 205 -11.54 17.22 3.08
CA LEU A 205 -10.70 18.41 3.10
C LEU A 205 -10.67 18.96 1.68
N ASP A 206 -11.03 20.24 1.53
CA ASP A 206 -10.97 20.93 0.24
C ASP A 206 -9.64 21.68 0.10
N ASP A 207 -9.12 21.78 -1.13
CA ASP A 207 -7.89 22.50 -1.47
C ASP A 207 -6.72 22.22 -0.50
N TRP A 208 -6.43 20.94 -0.30
CA TRP A 208 -5.58 20.48 0.79
C TRP A 208 -4.15 20.15 0.36
N VAL A 209 -4.00 19.33 -0.68
CA VAL A 209 -2.71 18.83 -1.14
C VAL A 209 -2.28 19.60 -2.37
N GLU A 210 -1.07 20.16 -2.34
CA GLU A 210 -0.44 20.74 -3.52
C GLU A 210 -0.10 19.63 -4.52
N ILE A 211 -0.60 19.77 -5.75
CA ILE A 211 -0.31 18.86 -6.84
C ILE A 211 0.96 19.32 -7.55
N GLN A 212 1.82 18.36 -7.88
CA GLN A 212 3.04 18.64 -8.63
C GLN A 212 2.72 19.39 -9.92
N ALA A 213 3.51 20.42 -10.26
CA ALA A 213 3.29 21.22 -11.46
C ALA A 213 3.23 20.36 -12.74
N SER A 214 4.04 19.29 -12.80
CA SER A 214 4.04 18.35 -13.92
C SER A 214 2.76 17.50 -14.03
N LYS A 215 1.96 17.42 -12.96
CA LYS A 215 0.64 16.78 -12.92
C LYS A 215 -0.52 17.77 -13.10
N GLY A 216 -0.22 19.00 -13.55
CA GLY A 216 -1.21 20.06 -13.76
C GLY A 216 -1.22 21.14 -12.68
N GLY A 217 -0.51 20.94 -11.56
CA GLY A 217 -0.43 21.92 -10.47
C GLY A 217 -1.76 22.15 -9.73
N GLY A 218 -1.79 23.18 -8.88
CA GLY A 218 -2.96 23.54 -8.09
C GLY A 218 -3.15 22.67 -6.86
N LYS A 219 -4.35 22.71 -6.28
CA LYS A 219 -4.68 22.00 -5.05
C LYS A 219 -5.74 20.93 -5.32
N ALA A 220 -5.55 19.76 -4.72
CA ALA A 220 -6.54 18.71 -4.67
C ALA A 220 -7.13 18.59 -3.26
N GLY A 221 -8.42 18.26 -3.19
CA GLY A 221 -9.02 17.86 -1.92
C GLY A 221 -8.71 16.41 -1.56
N LEU A 222 -8.92 16.07 -0.29
CA LEU A 222 -8.60 14.79 0.32
C LEU A 222 -9.79 14.25 1.11
N HIS A 223 -10.16 13.00 0.87
CA HIS A 223 -11.02 12.22 1.75
C HIS A 223 -10.18 11.42 2.73
N VAL A 224 -10.57 11.44 4.01
CA VAL A 224 -9.91 10.67 5.06
C VAL A 224 -10.88 9.59 5.52
N LEU A 225 -10.47 8.34 5.34
CA LEU A 225 -11.24 7.18 5.75
C LEU A 225 -10.50 6.43 6.86
N LYS A 226 -11.25 5.92 7.84
CA LYS A 226 -10.72 5.21 9.01
C LYS A 226 -11.33 3.83 9.13
N TRP A 227 -10.49 2.86 9.43
CA TRP A 227 -10.87 1.51 9.84
C TRP A 227 -10.34 1.24 11.24
N GLU A 228 -11.18 0.62 12.08
CA GLU A 228 -10.82 0.20 13.43
C GLU A 228 -11.20 -1.27 13.64
N TYR A 229 -10.30 -2.01 14.27
CA TYR A 229 -10.54 -3.38 14.69
C TYR A 229 -11.20 -3.37 16.06
N SER A 230 -12.42 -3.89 16.15
CA SER A 230 -13.20 -4.05 17.39
C SER A 230 -12.62 -5.12 18.30
#